data_AF-A0A3S3SH66-F1
#
_entry.id   AF-A0A3S3SH66-F1
#
_cell.length_a   1.000
_cell.length_b   1.000
_cell.length_c   1.000
_cell.angle_alpha   90.00
_cell.angle_beta   90.00
_cell.angle_gamma   90.00
#
_symmetry.space_group_name_H-M   'P 1'
#
loop_
_entity.id
_entity.type
_entity.pdbx_description
1 polymer ?
#
loop_
_entity_poly.entity_id
_entity_poly.type
_entity_poly.pdbx_seq_one_letter_code
_entity_poly.pdbx_strand_id
1 'polypeptide(L)'
;MEYVKDVWQQIGIYLKPSGKATLLFKHKNAVIEMFSHRVEKIGPIMIGSLNVSIFGDFSTFGEGIVGCIQDVWLNNQLVDVRDILSKDKLKHGKFSIDSCMLVNPCNNPNLCEHGGKCVLKRNAETECNCTNTGYTGNTCHFALHKRTCEELYLSGYKESGIYKIDIDRNGPFQPSYVRCGMSDELIETVVENNFQKEVDVRKKGFKSFYVDVNYRDFTPQMLTALIHQSDRCEQNVTYYCKKVILGMSDYTWMKSAGSNKSITSLGSDISGRCTCSVSKSCVDREKYCNCDGEKDAWGKDEETLRVPEEVGITRVYILQPNMTDASEGRLTIGPLKCINSYTQKYVITFKTKESYLKVPGWKRGDLALSFRTSAPEAIILYQSALYPHHGYFKIILLGNYSMNFEYTVNGNERETKLISRRKLNDGDWQQVWIEYDNHHMRFTVNLDSIMVDLEYDEEFGVFEGPLYIGGAPRY
;
A
#
# COMPACT_ATOMS: atom_id res chain seq x y z
N MET A 1 2.48 18.05 -29.36
CA MET A 1 3.00 18.99 -28.34
C MET A 1 3.94 19.93 -29.07
N GLU A 2 3.53 21.17 -29.26
CA GLU A 2 4.45 22.20 -29.77
C GLU A 2 5.46 22.50 -28.68
N TYR A 3 6.74 22.38 -29.01
CA TYR A 3 7.81 22.91 -28.17
C TYR A 3 7.62 24.42 -28.07
N VAL A 4 7.24 24.90 -26.89
CA VAL A 4 7.35 26.33 -26.57
C VAL A 4 8.84 26.63 -26.61
N LYS A 5 9.28 27.47 -27.55
CA LYS A 5 10.68 27.87 -27.64
C LYS A 5 11.06 28.62 -26.37
N ASP A 6 12.14 28.20 -25.70
CA ASP A 6 12.77 28.91 -24.58
C ASP A 6 13.31 30.26 -25.05
N VAL A 7 12.44 31.27 -25.10
CA VAL A 7 12.82 32.64 -25.45
C VAL A 7 12.39 33.57 -24.34
N TRP A 8 13.37 34.17 -23.68
CA TRP A 8 13.15 35.20 -22.67
C TRP A 8 12.44 36.41 -23.27
N GLN A 9 11.46 36.93 -22.52
CA GLN A 9 10.77 38.18 -22.81
C GLN A 9 11.12 39.20 -21.73
N GLN A 10 11.30 40.46 -22.12
CA GLN A 10 11.56 41.54 -21.18
C GLN A 10 10.31 42.40 -21.05
N ILE A 11 9.84 42.57 -19.81
CA ILE A 11 8.70 43.41 -19.46
C ILE A 11 9.24 44.65 -18.72
N GLY A 12 8.92 45.83 -19.22
CA GLY A 12 9.28 47.11 -18.59
C GLY A 12 8.05 47.88 -18.16
N ILE A 13 8.01 48.35 -16.92
CA ILE A 13 6.93 49.20 -16.41
C ILE A 13 7.51 50.57 -16.06
N TYR A 14 6.98 51.62 -16.68
CA TYR A 14 7.42 52.99 -16.47
C TYR A 14 6.26 53.84 -15.98
N LEU A 15 6.38 54.37 -14.76
CA LEU A 15 5.45 55.34 -14.23
C LEU A 15 5.95 56.76 -14.52
N LYS A 16 5.17 57.52 -15.31
CA LYS A 16 5.48 58.93 -15.56
C LYS A 16 5.00 59.81 -14.40
N PRO A 17 5.65 60.97 -14.15
CA PRO A 17 5.21 61.94 -13.14
C PRO A 17 3.76 62.40 -13.31
N SER A 18 3.20 62.28 -14.51
CA SER A 18 1.79 62.56 -14.83
C SER A 18 0.79 61.53 -14.27
N GLY A 19 1.24 60.53 -13.51
CA GLY A 19 0.40 59.41 -13.02
C GLY A 19 0.04 58.38 -14.11
N LYS A 20 0.77 58.35 -15.23
CA LYS A 20 0.54 57.42 -16.34
C LYS A 20 1.54 56.27 -16.27
N ALA A 21 1.06 55.05 -16.02
CA ALA A 21 1.86 53.83 -16.09
C ALA A 21 1.88 53.30 -17.54
N THR A 22 3.07 52.96 -18.02
CA THR A 22 3.29 52.39 -19.36
C THR A 22 3.92 51.02 -19.21
N LEU A 23 3.25 49.97 -19.70
CA LEU A 23 3.79 48.62 -19.83
C LEU A 23 4.40 48.45 -21.23
N LEU A 24 5.62 47.93 -21.30
CA LEU A 24 6.32 47.63 -22.55
C LEU A 24 6.69 46.15 -22.58
N PHE A 25 6.27 45.47 -23.64
CA PHE A 25 6.72 44.11 -23.94
C PHE A 25 7.81 44.16 -25.00
N LYS A 26 9.00 43.65 -24.66
CA LYS A 26 10.13 43.53 -25.59
C LYS A 26 10.43 42.07 -25.88
N HIS A 27 10.59 41.76 -27.17
CA HIS A 27 11.11 40.49 -27.65
C HIS A 27 12.29 40.76 -28.57
N LYS A 28 13.44 40.12 -28.32
CA LYS A 28 14.68 40.34 -29.08
C LYS A 28 15.02 41.83 -29.28
N ASN A 29 14.89 42.62 -28.21
CA ASN A 29 15.14 44.07 -28.18
C ASN A 29 14.21 44.96 -29.02
N ALA A 30 13.16 44.41 -29.64
CA ALA A 30 12.10 45.20 -30.26
C ALA A 30 10.90 45.32 -29.32
N VAL A 31 10.34 46.54 -29.18
CA VAL A 31 9.07 46.74 -28.48
C VAL A 31 7.96 46.20 -29.38
N ILE A 32 7.23 45.20 -28.90
CA ILE A 32 6.14 44.56 -29.66
C ILE A 32 4.79 45.13 -29.25
N GLU A 33 4.57 45.39 -27.95
CA GLU A 33 3.31 45.93 -27.44
C GLU A 33 3.55 46.99 -26.36
N MET A 34 2.68 48.01 -26.34
CA MET A 34 2.68 49.08 -25.34
C MET A 34 1.27 49.34 -24.82
N PHE A 35 1.10 49.22 -23.51
CA PHE A 35 -0.15 49.55 -22.82
C PHE A 35 0.06 50.75 -21.91
N SER A 36 -0.92 51.65 -21.84
CA SER A 36 -0.83 52.90 -21.11
C SER A 36 -2.10 53.13 -20.31
N HIS A 37 -1.99 53.23 -18.99
CA HIS A 37 -3.13 53.46 -18.10
C HIS A 37 -2.82 54.55 -17.06
N ARG A 38 -3.85 55.28 -16.62
CA ARG A 38 -3.70 56.27 -15.54
C ARG A 38 -3.86 55.54 -14.21
N VAL A 39 -2.94 55.77 -13.28
CA VAL A 39 -2.90 55.12 -11.97
C VAL A 39 -3.07 56.19 -10.90
N GLU A 40 -4.11 56.07 -10.09
CA GLU A 40 -4.45 57.05 -9.04
C GLU A 40 -3.83 56.73 -7.68
N LYS A 41 -3.57 55.44 -7.39
CA LYS A 41 -2.90 54.97 -6.17
C LYS A 41 -1.93 53.85 -6.50
N ILE A 42 -0.78 53.84 -5.82
CA ILE A 42 0.27 52.84 -6.02
C ILE A 42 0.40 52.03 -4.73
N GLY A 43 0.07 50.75 -4.79
CA GLY A 43 0.29 49.77 -3.73
C GLY A 43 1.66 49.07 -3.86
N PRO A 44 1.92 48.03 -3.05
CA PRO A 44 3.11 47.20 -3.21
C PRO A 44 3.13 46.50 -4.58
N ILE A 45 4.33 46.34 -5.15
CA ILE A 45 4.52 45.60 -6.41
C ILE A 45 4.53 44.11 -6.08
N MET A 46 3.56 43.38 -6.63
CA MET A 46 3.49 41.92 -6.54
C MET A 46 4.03 41.33 -7.84
N ILE A 47 4.93 40.35 -7.72
CA ILE A 47 5.52 39.63 -8.85
C ILE A 47 5.08 38.17 -8.74
N GLY A 48 4.47 37.62 -9.80
CA GLY A 48 3.93 36.26 -9.81
C GLY A 48 2.40 36.25 -9.79
N SER A 49 1.81 35.74 -8.71
CA SER A 49 0.35 35.70 -8.49
C SER A 49 -0.13 36.88 -7.64
N LEU A 50 -1.37 37.32 -7.88
CA LEU A 50 -2.05 38.30 -7.05
C LEU A 50 -2.84 37.60 -5.94
N ASN A 51 -2.54 37.93 -4.69
CA ASN A 51 -3.42 37.60 -3.57
C ASN A 51 -4.55 38.63 -3.50
N VAL A 52 -5.76 38.27 -3.96
CA VAL A 52 -6.91 39.17 -4.02
C VAL A 52 -7.52 39.46 -2.63
N SER A 53 -7.09 38.74 -1.58
CA SER A 53 -7.52 39.00 -0.20
C SER A 53 -7.16 40.42 0.29
N ILE A 54 -6.18 41.08 -0.33
CA ILE A 54 -5.81 42.48 -0.06
C ILE A 54 -6.92 43.45 -0.50
N PHE A 55 -7.85 43.01 -1.37
CA PHE A 55 -8.96 43.81 -1.91
C PHE A 55 -10.35 43.40 -1.36
N GLY A 56 -10.42 42.51 -0.37
CA GLY A 56 -11.66 42.21 0.37
C GLY A 56 -12.54 41.10 -0.21
N ASP A 57 -12.08 40.34 -1.21
CA ASP A 57 -12.79 39.15 -1.72
C ASP A 57 -11.99 37.88 -1.41
N PHE A 58 -12.61 36.95 -0.68
CA PHE A 58 -11.93 35.85 0.03
C PHE A 58 -11.79 34.54 -0.78
N SER A 59 -12.03 34.55 -2.10
CA SER A 59 -12.19 33.27 -2.84
C SER A 59 -11.37 33.07 -4.11
N THR A 60 -10.49 33.99 -4.51
CA THR A 60 -9.69 33.79 -5.75
C THR A 60 -8.28 34.36 -5.64
N PHE A 61 -7.25 33.51 -5.57
CA PHE A 61 -5.92 33.93 -6.01
C PHE A 61 -5.96 34.15 -7.53
N GLY A 62 -5.30 35.19 -8.04
CA GLY A 62 -5.19 35.42 -9.48
C GLY A 62 -4.30 34.36 -10.15
N GLU A 63 -4.58 34.02 -11.41
CA GLU A 63 -3.70 33.16 -12.22
C GLU A 63 -2.31 33.83 -12.37
N GLY A 64 -1.34 33.36 -11.58
CA GLY A 64 0.05 33.83 -11.63
C GLY A 64 0.90 33.08 -12.66
N ILE A 65 2.14 33.52 -12.85
CA ILE A 65 3.07 32.84 -13.76
C ILE A 65 3.60 31.53 -13.17
N VAL A 66 3.55 30.45 -13.96
CA VAL A 66 4.36 29.24 -13.74
C VAL A 66 5.49 29.27 -14.75
N GLY A 67 6.66 29.71 -14.28
CA GLY A 67 7.75 30.16 -15.13
C GLY A 67 8.91 30.66 -14.29
N CYS A 68 9.90 31.24 -14.95
CA CYS A 68 11.04 31.86 -14.28
C CYS A 68 11.02 33.36 -14.50
N ILE A 69 11.46 34.10 -13.50
CA ILE A 69 11.70 35.53 -13.60
C ILE A 69 13.18 35.75 -13.25
N GLN A 70 13.89 36.44 -14.13
CA GLN A 70 15.30 36.82 -13.94
C GLN A 70 15.43 38.34 -14.14
N ASP A 71 16.55 38.91 -13.69
CA ASP A 71 16.88 40.33 -13.87
C ASP A 71 15.75 41.28 -13.39
N VAL A 72 15.32 41.14 -12.14
CA VAL A 72 14.31 42.03 -11.56
C VAL A 72 14.97 43.35 -11.16
N TRP A 73 14.59 44.43 -11.83
CA TRP A 73 15.06 45.80 -11.52
C TRP A 73 13.90 46.64 -10.96
N LEU A 74 14.10 47.23 -9.79
CA LEU A 74 13.17 48.21 -9.19
C LEU A 74 13.90 49.53 -8.98
N ASN A 75 13.35 50.63 -9.49
CA ASN A 75 13.96 51.97 -9.40
C ASN A 75 15.43 52.02 -9.86
N ASN A 76 15.75 51.35 -10.98
CA ASN A 76 17.11 51.18 -11.50
C ASN A 76 18.10 50.47 -10.56
N GLN A 77 17.62 49.78 -9.52
CA GLN A 77 18.44 48.90 -8.69
C GLN A 77 18.08 47.45 -8.98
N LEU A 78 19.10 46.61 -9.15
CA LEU A 78 18.92 45.16 -9.26
C LEU A 78 18.46 44.63 -7.91
N VAL A 79 17.39 43.83 -7.92
CA VAL A 79 16.85 43.18 -6.74
C VAL A 79 17.48 41.80 -6.60
N ASP A 80 18.16 41.55 -5.48
CA ASP A 80 18.58 40.19 -5.14
C ASP A 80 17.38 39.39 -4.60
N VAL A 81 16.93 38.40 -5.37
CA VAL A 81 15.78 37.56 -5.03
C VAL A 81 16.07 36.68 -3.81
N ARG A 82 17.34 36.37 -3.52
CA ARG A 82 17.75 35.59 -2.33
C ARG A 82 17.41 36.33 -1.03
N ASP A 83 17.60 37.65 -1.02
CA ASP A 83 17.29 38.51 0.13
C ASP A 83 15.78 38.63 0.39
N ILE A 84 14.96 38.50 -0.66
CA ILE A 84 13.49 38.48 -0.53
C ILE A 84 13.03 37.11 -0.04
N LEU A 85 13.54 36.02 -0.63
CA LEU A 85 13.13 34.66 -0.29
C LEU A 85 13.59 34.21 1.11
N SER A 86 14.60 34.87 1.69
CA SER A 86 14.99 34.66 3.10
C SER A 86 14.00 35.25 4.12
N LYS A 87 13.02 36.04 3.68
CA LYS A 87 12.01 36.69 4.54
C LYS A 87 10.64 36.05 4.30
N ASP A 88 10.22 35.13 5.16
CA ASP A 88 8.98 34.35 4.97
C ASP A 88 7.72 35.20 4.80
N LYS A 89 7.66 36.40 5.41
CA LYS A 89 6.53 37.34 5.24
C LYS A 89 6.39 37.92 3.83
N LEU A 90 7.38 37.75 2.95
CA LEU A 90 7.42 38.34 1.61
C LEU A 90 7.27 37.30 0.48
N LYS A 91 7.07 36.02 0.80
CA LYS A 91 6.89 34.94 -0.18
C LYS A 91 5.65 34.11 0.12
N HIS A 92 5.04 33.58 -0.92
CA HIS A 92 3.91 32.66 -0.82
C HIS A 92 3.97 31.67 -2.00
N GLY A 93 3.95 30.37 -1.70
CA GLY A 93 4.10 29.29 -2.71
C GLY A 93 5.52 28.71 -2.81
N LYS A 94 5.77 27.94 -3.88
CA LYS A 94 7.04 27.21 -4.13
C LYS A 94 7.98 28.04 -5.01
N PHE A 95 9.23 28.18 -4.59
CA PHE A 95 10.27 28.93 -5.32
C PHE A 95 11.54 28.09 -5.46
N SER A 96 12.22 28.20 -6.60
CA SER A 96 13.57 27.69 -6.80
C SER A 96 14.48 28.85 -7.18
N ILE A 97 15.71 28.87 -6.63
CA ILE A 97 16.71 29.90 -6.90
C ILE A 97 17.79 29.28 -7.79
N ASP A 98 18.32 30.06 -8.73
CA ASP A 98 19.41 29.67 -9.65
C ASP A 98 19.11 28.44 -10.54
N SER A 99 17.84 28.02 -10.61
CA SER A 99 17.36 26.95 -11.49
C SER A 99 16.10 27.40 -12.21
N CYS A 100 16.23 27.62 -13.53
CA CYS A 100 15.10 27.81 -14.42
C CYS A 100 14.85 26.54 -15.24
N MET A 101 14.73 25.42 -14.56
CA MET A 101 14.29 24.19 -15.20
C MET A 101 12.78 24.07 -14.98
N LEU A 102 12.00 24.41 -16.00
CA LEU A 102 10.58 24.04 -16.07
C LEU A 102 10.50 22.54 -16.37
N VAL A 103 10.95 21.74 -15.40
CA VAL A 103 10.77 20.29 -15.45
C VAL A 103 9.29 20.05 -15.31
N ASN A 104 8.70 19.36 -16.28
CA ASN A 104 7.35 18.85 -16.11
C ASN A 104 7.33 18.05 -14.79
N PRO A 105 6.57 18.47 -13.76
CA PRO A 105 6.62 17.81 -12.46
C PRO A 105 6.20 16.34 -12.54
N CYS A 106 5.43 15.94 -13.56
CA CYS A 106 5.11 14.55 -13.87
C CYS A 106 6.31 13.69 -14.28
N ASN A 107 7.48 14.28 -14.55
CA ASN A 107 8.71 13.52 -14.79
C ASN A 107 9.34 13.00 -13.50
N ASN A 108 8.87 13.46 -12.33
CA ASN A 108 9.27 12.87 -11.05
C ASN A 108 8.59 11.50 -10.91
N PRO A 109 9.34 10.38 -10.93
CA PRO A 109 8.76 9.04 -10.88
C PRO A 109 8.04 8.73 -9.57
N ASN A 110 8.30 9.50 -8.50
CA ASN A 110 7.72 9.31 -7.17
C ASN A 110 6.55 10.28 -6.89
N LEU A 111 6.07 11.03 -7.88
CA LEU A 111 4.96 11.96 -7.65
C LEU A 111 3.62 11.23 -7.49
N CYS A 112 3.38 10.22 -8.33
CA CYS A 112 2.21 9.36 -8.26
C CYS A 112 2.66 7.93 -7.98
N GLU A 113 2.29 7.41 -6.83
CA GLU A 113 2.63 6.07 -6.37
C GLU A 113 1.76 5.01 -7.03
N HIS A 114 2.15 3.74 -6.86
CA HIS A 114 1.37 2.55 -7.22
C HIS A 114 0.80 2.56 -8.66
N GLY A 115 1.57 3.12 -9.61
CA GLY A 115 1.19 3.17 -11.03
C GLY A 115 0.16 4.26 -11.38
N GLY A 116 -0.08 5.22 -10.46
CA GLY A 116 -0.91 6.38 -10.73
C GLY A 116 -0.37 7.22 -11.90
N LYS A 117 -1.28 7.74 -12.73
CA LYS A 117 -0.90 8.56 -13.90
C LYS A 117 -0.92 10.04 -13.54
N CYS A 118 0.25 10.69 -13.60
CA CYS A 118 0.32 12.14 -13.42
C CYS A 118 -0.32 12.88 -14.59
N VAL A 119 -1.15 13.86 -14.25
CA VAL A 119 -1.81 14.79 -15.18
C VAL A 119 -1.41 16.21 -14.79
N LEU A 120 -0.81 16.94 -15.73
CA LEU A 120 -0.51 18.36 -15.58
C LEU A 120 -1.73 19.19 -16.03
N LYS A 121 -2.29 19.99 -15.12
CA LYS A 121 -3.41 20.90 -15.39
C LYS A 121 -2.93 22.18 -16.10
N ARG A 122 -3.88 22.97 -16.61
CA ARG A 122 -3.59 24.23 -17.34
C ARG A 122 -2.92 25.30 -16.47
N ASN A 123 -3.22 25.31 -15.17
CA ASN A 123 -2.58 26.15 -14.15
C ASN A 123 -1.24 25.57 -13.64
N ALA A 124 -0.70 24.54 -14.31
CA ALA A 124 0.49 23.77 -13.96
C ALA A 124 0.46 23.04 -12.60
N GLU A 125 -0.70 22.93 -11.97
CA GLU A 125 -0.90 21.97 -10.88
C GLU A 125 -0.85 20.54 -11.41
N THR A 126 -0.36 19.62 -10.58
CA THR A 126 -0.37 18.19 -10.89
C THR A 126 -1.46 17.47 -10.13
N GLU A 127 -2.10 16.52 -10.79
CA GLU A 127 -3.06 15.60 -10.21
C GLU A 127 -2.67 14.16 -10.55
N CYS A 128 -2.73 13.26 -9.59
CA CYS A 128 -2.54 11.83 -9.83
C CYS A 128 -3.89 11.17 -10.10
N ASN A 129 -4.02 10.56 -11.28
CA ASN A 129 -5.15 9.70 -11.57
C ASN A 129 -4.88 8.29 -11.01
N CYS A 130 -5.55 7.95 -9.91
CA CYS A 130 -5.46 6.65 -9.23
C CYS A 130 -6.49 5.62 -9.74
N THR A 131 -7.20 5.92 -10.83
CA THR A 131 -8.23 5.00 -11.37
C THR A 131 -7.59 3.67 -11.76
N ASN A 132 -8.20 2.57 -11.33
CA ASN A 132 -7.76 1.18 -11.55
C ASN A 132 -6.42 0.79 -10.91
N THR A 133 -5.81 1.63 -10.07
CA THR A 133 -4.60 1.23 -9.32
C THR A 133 -4.96 0.42 -8.08
N GLY A 134 -6.14 0.67 -7.50
CA GLY A 134 -6.52 0.13 -6.19
C GLY A 134 -6.04 1.00 -5.02
N TYR A 135 -5.60 2.23 -5.31
CA TYR A 135 -5.14 3.22 -4.33
C TYR A 135 -5.88 4.55 -4.49
N THR A 136 -5.77 5.42 -3.49
CA THR A 136 -6.40 6.76 -3.44
C THR A 136 -5.48 7.81 -2.79
N GLY A 137 -5.97 9.05 -2.68
CA GLY A 137 -5.19 10.22 -2.24
C GLY A 137 -4.55 10.98 -3.40
N ASN A 138 -4.08 12.21 -3.16
CA ASN A 138 -3.52 13.05 -4.23
C ASN A 138 -2.24 12.45 -4.86
N THR A 139 -1.61 11.50 -4.18
CA THR A 139 -0.38 10.79 -4.59
C THR A 139 -0.63 9.32 -4.91
N CYS A 140 -1.87 8.82 -4.82
CA CYS A 140 -2.19 7.39 -4.92
C CYS A 140 -1.45 6.50 -3.90
N HIS A 141 -1.17 7.03 -2.71
CA HIS A 141 -0.49 6.31 -1.64
C HIS A 141 -1.37 5.27 -0.96
N PHE A 142 -2.66 5.58 -0.76
CA PHE A 142 -3.51 4.90 0.21
C PHE A 142 -4.26 3.70 -0.39
N ALA A 143 -3.94 2.48 0.04
CA ALA A 143 -4.58 1.25 -0.43
C ALA A 143 -6.09 1.22 -0.17
N LEU A 144 -6.90 0.81 -1.14
CA LEU A 144 -8.36 0.69 -1.01
C LEU A 144 -8.80 -0.66 -0.43
N HIS A 145 -7.96 -1.69 -0.56
CA HIS A 145 -8.30 -3.06 -0.20
C HIS A 145 -7.69 -3.46 1.14
N LYS A 146 -8.35 -4.37 1.85
CA LYS A 146 -7.83 -4.94 3.10
C LYS A 146 -6.72 -5.93 2.81
N ARG A 147 -5.86 -6.18 3.80
CA ARG A 147 -4.66 -6.99 3.62
C ARG A 147 -4.97 -8.46 3.38
N THR A 148 -5.94 -8.99 4.12
CA THR A 148 -6.25 -10.43 4.12
C THR A 148 -7.76 -10.68 4.18
N CYS A 149 -8.15 -11.92 3.88
CA CYS A 149 -9.54 -12.37 4.07
C CYS A 149 -9.99 -12.24 5.54
N GLU A 150 -9.09 -12.41 6.52
CA GLU A 150 -9.40 -12.22 7.94
C GLU A 150 -9.75 -10.76 8.24
N GLU A 151 -8.98 -9.79 7.73
CA GLU A 151 -9.30 -8.37 7.90
C GLU A 151 -10.63 -7.98 7.24
N LEU A 152 -10.93 -8.54 6.06
CA LEU A 152 -12.25 -8.38 5.44
C LEU A 152 -13.36 -8.92 6.34
N TYR A 153 -13.17 -10.12 6.92
CA TYR A 153 -14.13 -10.76 7.82
C TYR A 153 -14.45 -9.92 9.04
N LEU A 154 -13.42 -9.35 9.66
CA LEU A 154 -13.55 -8.50 10.85
C LEU A 154 -14.14 -7.13 10.52
N SER A 155 -13.93 -6.65 9.30
CA SER A 155 -14.53 -5.41 8.81
C SER A 155 -16.03 -5.55 8.50
N GLY A 156 -16.56 -6.78 8.44
CA GLY A 156 -18.00 -7.06 8.29
C GLY A 156 -18.38 -7.89 7.07
N TYR A 157 -17.43 -8.29 6.22
CA TYR A 157 -17.70 -9.19 5.10
C TYR A 157 -17.78 -10.63 5.62
N LYS A 158 -18.99 -11.19 5.75
CA LYS A 158 -19.16 -12.52 6.35
C LYS A 158 -19.30 -13.66 5.36
N GLU A 159 -19.44 -13.36 4.08
CA GLU A 159 -19.71 -14.36 3.04
C GLU A 159 -18.42 -14.90 2.42
N SER A 160 -18.39 -16.21 2.15
CA SER A 160 -17.32 -16.81 1.35
C SER A 160 -17.45 -16.37 -0.11
N GLY A 161 -16.34 -16.10 -0.79
CA GLY A 161 -16.40 -15.58 -2.16
C GLY A 161 -15.05 -15.17 -2.73
N ILE A 162 -15.07 -14.52 -3.88
CA ILE A 162 -13.87 -13.94 -4.51
C ILE A 162 -13.79 -12.48 -4.10
N TYR A 163 -12.66 -12.10 -3.51
CA TYR A 163 -12.41 -10.74 -3.04
C TYR A 163 -11.07 -10.25 -3.56
N LYS A 164 -10.94 -8.93 -3.67
CA LYS A 164 -9.66 -8.28 -3.96
C LYS A 164 -9.02 -7.85 -2.64
N ILE A 165 -7.80 -8.30 -2.38
CA ILE A 165 -7.00 -7.98 -1.20
C ILE A 165 -5.69 -7.31 -1.60
N ASP A 166 -5.02 -6.68 -0.65
CA ASP A 166 -3.72 -6.01 -0.86
C ASP A 166 -2.72 -6.41 0.23
N ILE A 167 -1.91 -7.43 -0.05
CA ILE A 167 -1.10 -8.15 0.94
C ILE A 167 -0.02 -7.30 1.62
N ASP A 168 0.40 -6.19 1.02
CA ASP A 168 1.37 -5.26 1.59
C ASP A 168 0.82 -3.85 1.81
N ARG A 169 -0.40 -3.55 1.32
CA ARG A 169 -1.08 -2.24 1.45
C ARG A 169 -0.35 -1.17 0.65
N ASN A 170 0.16 -0.12 1.30
CA ASN A 170 0.90 0.96 0.66
C ASN A 170 2.34 0.51 0.27
N GLY A 171 2.51 -0.80 0.04
CA GLY A 171 3.73 -1.42 -0.42
C GLY A 171 3.73 -1.61 -1.94
N PRO A 172 4.81 -2.16 -2.50
CA PRO A 172 5.00 -2.24 -3.94
C PRO A 172 4.06 -3.20 -4.69
N PHE A 173 3.37 -4.13 -4.03
CA PHE A 173 2.52 -5.10 -4.72
C PHE A 173 1.15 -4.50 -5.06
N GLN A 174 0.57 -4.97 -6.16
CA GLN A 174 -0.77 -4.53 -6.56
C GLN A 174 -1.85 -5.39 -5.88
N PRO A 175 -3.04 -4.80 -5.61
CA PRO A 175 -4.16 -5.57 -5.09
C PRO A 175 -4.56 -6.70 -6.04
N SER A 176 -4.82 -7.88 -5.48
CA SER A 176 -4.97 -9.13 -6.22
C SER A 176 -6.20 -9.92 -5.78
N TYR A 177 -6.80 -10.68 -6.70
CA TYR A 177 -7.97 -11.49 -6.38
C TYR A 177 -7.57 -12.79 -5.67
N VAL A 178 -8.31 -13.11 -4.62
CA VAL A 178 -8.24 -14.37 -3.86
C VAL A 178 -9.64 -14.91 -3.63
N ARG A 179 -9.73 -16.21 -3.35
CA ARG A 179 -10.97 -16.80 -2.82
C ARG A 179 -10.88 -16.85 -1.30
N CYS A 180 -11.80 -16.16 -0.63
CA CYS A 180 -11.93 -16.21 0.83
C CYS A 180 -12.92 -17.31 1.21
N GLY A 181 -12.47 -18.28 2.00
CA GLY A 181 -13.34 -19.19 2.74
C GLY A 181 -13.61 -18.58 4.12
N MET A 182 -14.85 -18.19 4.39
CA MET A 182 -15.22 -17.49 5.62
C MET A 182 -16.25 -18.29 6.41
N SER A 183 -15.93 -18.53 7.68
CA SER A 183 -16.79 -19.13 8.70
C SER A 183 -16.40 -18.59 10.08
N ASP A 184 -17.23 -18.80 11.10
CA ASP A 184 -16.90 -18.39 12.47
C ASP A 184 -15.70 -19.15 13.08
N GLU A 185 -15.41 -20.34 12.56
CA GLU A 185 -14.30 -21.18 13.05
C GLU A 185 -12.99 -20.90 12.31
N LEU A 186 -13.08 -20.65 11.00
CA LEU A 186 -11.90 -20.58 10.13
C LEU A 186 -12.11 -19.57 8.99
N ILE A 187 -11.13 -18.68 8.84
CA ILE A 187 -11.00 -17.80 7.68
C ILE A 187 -9.76 -18.22 6.88
N GLU A 188 -9.97 -18.63 5.63
CA GLU A 188 -8.93 -19.06 4.70
C GLU A 188 -8.78 -18.07 3.55
N THR A 189 -7.53 -17.69 3.25
CA THR A 189 -7.15 -17.03 2.00
C THR A 189 -6.67 -18.09 1.03
N VAL A 190 -7.38 -18.28 -0.10
CA VAL A 190 -7.05 -19.29 -1.10
C VAL A 190 -6.59 -18.64 -2.40
N VAL A 191 -5.36 -18.97 -2.81
CA VAL A 191 -4.76 -18.53 -4.07
C VAL A 191 -4.75 -19.71 -5.04
N GLU A 192 -5.63 -19.65 -6.04
CA GLU A 192 -5.78 -20.67 -7.06
C GLU A 192 -4.62 -20.60 -8.08
N ASN A 193 -4.18 -21.77 -8.54
CA ASN A 193 -3.18 -21.89 -9.60
C ASN A 193 -3.79 -22.46 -10.89
N ASN A 194 -3.01 -22.44 -11.97
CA ASN A 194 -3.43 -22.93 -13.29
C ASN A 194 -3.30 -24.45 -13.49
N PHE A 195 -2.87 -25.21 -12.47
CA PHE A 195 -2.62 -26.64 -12.57
C PHE A 195 -3.96 -27.40 -12.47
N GLN A 196 -4.31 -28.11 -13.54
CA GLN A 196 -5.57 -28.87 -13.60
C GLN A 196 -5.49 -30.11 -12.69
N LYS A 197 -6.66 -30.64 -12.29
CA LYS A 197 -6.72 -31.90 -11.54
C LYS A 197 -6.42 -33.07 -12.48
N GLU A 198 -5.65 -34.03 -11.97
CA GLU A 198 -5.29 -35.27 -12.66
C GLU A 198 -4.66 -35.07 -14.05
N VAL A 199 -3.73 -34.11 -14.17
CA VAL A 199 -2.98 -33.89 -15.42
C VAL A 199 -2.11 -35.11 -15.72
N ASP A 200 -2.24 -35.66 -16.93
CA ASP A 200 -1.36 -36.70 -17.43
C ASP A 200 0.09 -36.19 -17.52
N VAL A 201 0.97 -36.71 -16.68
CA VAL A 201 2.39 -36.35 -16.63
C VAL A 201 3.30 -37.47 -17.11
N ARG A 202 2.80 -38.71 -17.13
CA ARG A 202 3.54 -39.88 -17.63
C ARG A 202 2.66 -40.77 -18.47
N LYS A 203 3.03 -40.93 -19.74
CA LYS A 203 2.52 -41.93 -20.68
C LYS A 203 3.65 -42.30 -21.63
N LYS A 204 3.62 -43.51 -22.18
CA LYS A 204 4.61 -43.92 -23.18
C LYS A 204 4.62 -42.93 -24.35
N GLY A 205 5.83 -42.54 -24.78
CA GLY A 205 6.02 -41.55 -25.84
C GLY A 205 6.08 -40.10 -25.38
N PHE A 206 5.80 -39.81 -24.09
CA PHE A 206 6.05 -38.48 -23.53
C PHE A 206 7.57 -38.24 -23.45
N LYS A 207 7.98 -36.99 -23.63
CA LYS A 207 9.35 -36.54 -23.35
C LYS A 207 9.43 -36.01 -21.92
N SER A 208 10.62 -35.96 -21.34
CA SER A 208 10.85 -35.26 -20.07
C SER A 208 10.58 -33.77 -20.22
N PHE A 209 9.94 -33.17 -19.21
CA PHE A 209 9.52 -31.77 -19.26
C PHE A 209 9.41 -31.18 -17.84
N TYR A 210 9.14 -29.89 -17.79
CA TYR A 210 8.70 -29.21 -16.57
C TYR A 210 7.40 -28.48 -16.84
N VAL A 211 6.62 -28.25 -15.78
CA VAL A 211 5.39 -27.47 -15.80
C VAL A 211 5.55 -26.28 -14.90
N ASP A 212 5.29 -25.08 -15.44
CA ASP A 212 5.17 -23.87 -14.65
C ASP A 212 3.79 -23.77 -14.02
N VAL A 213 3.78 -23.62 -12.70
CA VAL A 213 2.59 -23.43 -11.89
C VAL A 213 2.46 -21.94 -11.62
N ASN A 214 1.51 -21.32 -12.30
CA ASN A 214 1.25 -19.89 -12.22
C ASN A 214 0.00 -19.62 -11.39
N TYR A 215 0.05 -18.57 -10.56
CA TYR A 215 -1.06 -18.11 -9.75
C TYR A 215 -1.51 -16.78 -10.36
N ARG A 216 -2.77 -16.73 -10.80
CA ARG A 216 -3.27 -15.75 -11.78
C ARG A 216 -2.81 -14.31 -11.51
N ASP A 217 -3.04 -13.83 -10.29
CA ASP A 217 -2.73 -12.46 -9.88
C ASP A 217 -1.53 -12.39 -8.92
N PHE A 218 -0.92 -13.54 -8.57
CA PHE A 218 0.14 -13.61 -7.56
C PHE A 218 1.48 -13.96 -8.20
N THR A 219 2.42 -13.03 -8.09
CA THR A 219 3.83 -13.29 -8.41
C THR A 219 4.47 -14.20 -7.35
N PRO A 220 5.61 -14.86 -7.64
CA PRO A 220 6.36 -15.62 -6.63
C PRO A 220 6.68 -14.78 -5.38
N GLN A 221 7.01 -13.50 -5.55
CA GLN A 221 7.29 -12.59 -4.44
C GLN A 221 6.04 -12.35 -3.57
N MET A 222 4.88 -12.21 -4.20
CA MET A 222 3.60 -12.06 -3.49
C MET A 222 3.18 -13.33 -2.75
N LEU A 223 3.42 -14.52 -3.33
CA LEU A 223 3.20 -15.78 -2.63
C LEU A 223 4.08 -15.88 -1.39
N THR A 224 5.36 -15.56 -1.52
CA THR A 224 6.32 -15.56 -0.40
C THR A 224 5.90 -14.56 0.68
N ALA A 225 5.47 -13.36 0.31
CA ALA A 225 4.95 -12.38 1.27
C ALA A 225 3.71 -12.91 2.01
N LEU A 226 2.75 -13.50 1.29
CA LEU A 226 1.56 -14.11 1.91
C LEU A 226 1.93 -15.26 2.86
N ILE A 227 2.86 -16.13 2.45
CA ILE A 227 3.33 -17.27 3.27
C ILE A 227 3.96 -16.79 4.57
N HIS A 228 4.86 -15.80 4.51
CA HIS A 228 5.55 -15.29 5.70
C HIS A 228 4.65 -14.48 6.65
N GLN A 229 3.61 -13.85 6.11
CA GLN A 229 2.66 -13.06 6.91
C GLN A 229 1.51 -13.88 7.48
N SER A 230 1.34 -15.13 7.05
CA SER A 230 0.27 -16.01 7.53
C SER A 230 0.75 -16.83 8.73
N ASP A 231 -0.18 -17.28 9.58
CA ASP A 231 0.17 -18.17 10.70
C ASP A 231 0.58 -19.55 10.20
N ARG A 232 -0.13 -20.04 9.18
CA ARG A 232 0.23 -21.23 8.43
C ARG A 232 -0.33 -21.18 7.03
N CYS A 233 0.38 -21.82 6.11
CA CYS A 233 -0.12 -22.11 4.78
C CYS A 233 0.02 -23.60 4.48
N GLU A 234 -0.87 -24.11 3.64
CA GLU A 234 -0.85 -25.48 3.18
C GLU A 234 -1.13 -25.60 1.69
N GLN A 235 -0.59 -26.65 1.08
CA GLN A 235 -0.79 -26.99 -0.32
C GLN A 235 -0.78 -28.50 -0.51
N ASN A 236 -1.83 -29.06 -1.13
CA ASN A 236 -1.93 -30.49 -1.39
C ASN A 236 -1.22 -30.85 -2.71
N VAL A 237 -0.45 -31.93 -2.72
CA VAL A 237 0.14 -32.56 -3.90
C VAL A 237 -0.32 -34.01 -3.96
N THR A 238 -0.90 -34.42 -5.08
CA THR A 238 -1.36 -35.80 -5.29
C THR A 238 -0.83 -36.35 -6.60
N TYR A 239 -0.14 -37.49 -6.54
CA TYR A 239 0.30 -38.24 -7.71
C TYR A 239 -0.41 -39.59 -7.76
N TYR A 240 -1.08 -39.87 -8.88
CA TYR A 240 -1.71 -41.14 -9.19
C TYR A 240 -0.83 -41.92 -10.16
N CYS A 241 -0.74 -43.23 -9.96
CA CYS A 241 0.16 -44.08 -10.74
C CYS A 241 -0.49 -45.42 -11.09
N LYS A 242 -0.17 -45.89 -12.29
CA LYS A 242 -0.40 -47.26 -12.75
C LYS A 242 0.80 -47.69 -13.58
N LYS A 243 1.51 -48.75 -13.18
CA LYS A 243 2.73 -49.27 -13.83
C LYS A 243 3.79 -48.19 -14.13
N VAL A 244 3.91 -47.19 -13.26
CA VAL A 244 4.91 -46.13 -13.40
C VAL A 244 5.27 -45.54 -12.05
N ILE A 245 6.55 -45.24 -11.88
CA ILE A 245 7.13 -44.71 -10.64
C ILE A 245 6.84 -43.20 -10.43
N LEU A 246 6.72 -42.77 -9.17
CA LEU A 246 6.78 -41.36 -8.80
C LEU A 246 8.24 -40.89 -8.79
N GLY A 247 9.08 -41.59 -8.03
CA GLY A 247 10.53 -41.40 -8.03
C GLY A 247 10.93 -39.99 -7.62
N MET A 248 10.58 -39.59 -6.39
CA MET A 248 11.01 -38.30 -5.86
C MET A 248 12.54 -38.17 -5.91
N SER A 249 13.07 -36.95 -6.11
CA SER A 249 14.49 -36.65 -6.34
C SER A 249 15.02 -37.04 -7.73
N ASP A 250 14.72 -38.25 -8.21
CA ASP A 250 15.34 -38.78 -9.43
C ASP A 250 14.50 -38.55 -10.69
N TYR A 251 13.18 -38.69 -10.58
CA TYR A 251 12.23 -38.57 -11.69
C TYR A 251 11.23 -37.42 -11.51
N THR A 252 10.97 -37.03 -10.27
CA THR A 252 10.03 -35.97 -9.91
C THR A 252 10.60 -35.09 -8.80
N TRP A 253 10.61 -33.77 -9.01
CA TRP A 253 10.91 -32.80 -7.96
C TRP A 253 10.25 -31.46 -8.28
N MET A 254 10.14 -30.58 -7.30
CA MET A 254 9.42 -29.32 -7.43
C MET A 254 10.25 -28.14 -6.95
N LYS A 255 9.81 -26.93 -7.31
CA LYS A 255 10.28 -25.67 -6.72
C LYS A 255 9.09 -24.90 -6.19
N SER A 256 9.32 -24.17 -5.10
CA SER A 256 8.36 -23.29 -4.46
C SER A 256 8.71 -21.82 -4.69
N ALA A 257 7.79 -20.93 -4.34
CA ALA A 257 8.05 -19.50 -4.24
C ALA A 257 8.91 -19.15 -3.01
N GLY A 258 8.70 -19.88 -1.90
CA GLY A 258 9.35 -19.62 -0.61
C GLY A 258 10.83 -19.98 -0.56
N SER A 259 11.35 -20.77 -1.50
CA SER A 259 12.75 -21.20 -1.48
C SER A 259 13.30 -21.55 -2.86
N ASN A 260 14.61 -21.32 -3.04
CA ASN A 260 15.34 -21.80 -4.21
C ASN A 260 15.71 -23.29 -4.13
N LYS A 261 15.49 -23.93 -2.96
CA LYS A 261 15.72 -25.37 -2.79
C LYS A 261 14.67 -26.17 -3.55
N SER A 262 15.09 -27.31 -4.09
CA SER A 262 14.15 -28.23 -4.72
C SER A 262 13.47 -29.07 -3.64
N ILE A 263 12.17 -29.25 -3.78
CA ILE A 263 11.38 -30.19 -2.99
C ILE A 263 11.59 -31.57 -3.61
N THR A 264 12.33 -32.42 -2.93
CA THR A 264 12.74 -33.74 -3.41
C THR A 264 12.15 -34.89 -2.60
N SER A 265 11.19 -34.60 -1.74
CA SER A 265 10.44 -35.55 -0.92
C SER A 265 8.97 -35.11 -0.82
N LEU A 266 8.09 -35.99 -0.36
CA LEU A 266 6.69 -35.65 -0.03
C LEU A 266 6.45 -35.97 1.45
N GLY A 267 6.56 -34.97 2.32
CA GLY A 267 6.27 -35.10 3.76
C GLY A 267 7.33 -35.90 4.54
N SER A 268 8.57 -35.90 4.04
CA SER A 268 9.73 -36.49 4.71
C SER A 268 10.93 -35.56 4.63
N ASP A 269 11.72 -35.51 5.69
CA ASP A 269 13.02 -34.79 5.68
C ASP A 269 14.11 -35.54 4.88
N ILE A 270 13.82 -36.75 4.40
CA ILE A 270 14.75 -37.58 3.64
C ILE A 270 14.42 -37.45 2.15
N SER A 271 15.38 -36.94 1.38
CA SER A 271 15.27 -36.83 -0.08
C SER A 271 14.89 -38.18 -0.72
N GLY A 272 13.97 -38.13 -1.68
CA GLY A 272 13.46 -39.30 -2.39
C GLY A 272 12.39 -40.10 -1.67
N ARG A 273 11.94 -39.67 -0.49
CA ARG A 273 10.97 -40.41 0.33
C ARG A 273 9.64 -39.71 0.50
N CYS A 274 8.60 -40.51 0.68
CA CYS A 274 7.28 -40.06 1.07
C CYS A 274 6.99 -40.36 2.56
N THR A 275 6.04 -39.65 3.16
CA THR A 275 5.58 -39.83 4.55
C THR A 275 5.34 -41.29 4.91
N CYS A 276 4.72 -42.06 4.00
CA CYS A 276 4.39 -43.47 4.23
C CYS A 276 5.60 -44.34 4.57
N SER A 277 6.79 -43.99 4.05
CA SER A 277 8.01 -44.78 4.28
C SER A 277 8.58 -44.53 5.67
N VAL A 278 8.46 -43.29 6.16
CA VAL A 278 8.86 -42.89 7.51
C VAL A 278 7.94 -43.51 8.55
N SER A 279 6.62 -43.47 8.31
CA SER A 279 5.61 -44.08 9.18
C SER A 279 5.48 -45.60 9.02
N LYS A 280 6.27 -46.23 8.13
CA LYS A 280 6.18 -47.66 7.76
C LYS A 280 4.78 -48.11 7.35
N SER A 281 4.02 -47.19 6.75
CA SER A 281 2.63 -47.40 6.30
C SER A 281 2.47 -47.46 4.79
N CYS A 282 3.56 -47.48 4.00
CA CYS A 282 3.45 -47.73 2.56
C CYS A 282 2.84 -49.11 2.30
N VAL A 283 2.08 -49.23 1.21
CA VAL A 283 1.46 -50.49 0.78
C VAL A 283 2.52 -51.56 0.52
N ASP A 284 3.64 -51.16 -0.05
CA ASP A 284 4.85 -51.98 -0.16
C ASP A 284 5.91 -51.41 0.79
N ARG A 285 6.30 -52.19 1.80
CA ARG A 285 7.24 -51.76 2.85
C ARG A 285 8.68 -51.64 2.37
N GLU A 286 9.01 -52.19 1.21
CA GLU A 286 10.34 -52.09 0.60
C GLU A 286 10.49 -50.82 -0.27
N LYS A 287 9.41 -50.06 -0.44
CA LYS A 287 9.36 -48.86 -1.28
C LYS A 287 9.33 -47.57 -0.46
N TYR A 288 9.78 -46.48 -1.09
CA TYR A 288 9.87 -45.17 -0.45
C TYR A 288 8.61 -44.31 -0.63
N CYS A 289 7.82 -44.61 -1.66
CA CYS A 289 6.49 -44.07 -1.91
C CYS A 289 5.57 -45.20 -2.42
N ASN A 290 4.25 -45.05 -2.25
CA ASN A 290 3.29 -46.07 -2.70
C ASN A 290 3.34 -46.30 -4.22
N CYS A 291 3.64 -45.25 -4.98
CA CYS A 291 3.75 -45.29 -6.43
C CYS A 291 5.08 -45.83 -6.96
N ASP A 292 6.07 -46.11 -6.11
CA ASP A 292 7.35 -46.69 -6.54
C ASP A 292 7.30 -48.22 -6.72
N GLY A 293 6.12 -48.82 -6.49
CA GLY A 293 5.87 -50.25 -6.66
C GLY A 293 5.43 -50.69 -8.06
N GLU A 294 5.19 -49.75 -9.00
CA GLU A 294 4.84 -50.02 -10.42
C GLU A 294 3.71 -51.05 -10.63
N LYS A 295 2.69 -51.03 -9.75
CA LYS A 295 1.59 -52.01 -9.77
C LYS A 295 0.62 -51.79 -10.93
N ASP A 296 -0.05 -52.86 -11.38
CA ASP A 296 -1.09 -52.81 -12.42
C ASP A 296 -2.45 -52.27 -11.93
N ALA A 297 -2.57 -52.03 -10.62
CA ALA A 297 -3.70 -51.32 -10.03
C ALA A 297 -3.34 -49.84 -9.84
N TRP A 298 -4.34 -48.97 -9.89
CA TRP A 298 -4.16 -47.56 -9.56
C TRP A 298 -3.74 -47.41 -8.09
N GLY A 299 -2.62 -46.73 -7.87
CA GLY A 299 -2.15 -46.27 -6.57
C GLY A 299 -2.06 -44.74 -6.53
N LYS A 300 -1.77 -44.21 -5.34
CA LYS A 300 -1.45 -42.79 -5.18
C LYS A 300 -0.47 -42.53 -4.03
N ASP A 301 0.27 -41.44 -4.17
CA ASP A 301 0.91 -40.73 -3.07
C ASP A 301 0.28 -39.35 -2.94
N GLU A 302 -0.01 -38.93 -1.71
CA GLU A 302 -0.68 -37.68 -1.40
C GLU A 302 -0.03 -37.07 -0.17
N GLU A 303 0.23 -35.77 -0.21
CA GLU A 303 0.80 -35.04 0.91
C GLU A 303 0.26 -33.61 0.99
N THR A 304 0.03 -33.12 2.21
CA THR A 304 -0.31 -31.72 2.47
C THR A 304 0.92 -31.00 2.98
N LEU A 305 1.61 -30.32 2.06
CA LEU A 305 2.80 -29.53 2.38
C LEU A 305 2.41 -28.39 3.32
N ARG A 306 3.18 -28.21 4.40
CA ARG A 306 2.96 -27.17 5.44
C ARG A 306 4.22 -26.40 5.80
N VAL A 307 5.37 -26.84 5.30
CA VAL A 307 6.65 -26.17 5.50
C VAL A 307 6.67 -24.91 4.61
N PRO A 308 6.92 -23.70 5.15
CA PRO A 308 6.90 -22.45 4.39
C PRO A 308 7.75 -22.48 3.12
N GLU A 309 8.89 -23.16 3.16
CA GLU A 309 9.81 -23.33 2.03
C GLU A 309 9.33 -24.33 0.98
N GLU A 310 8.28 -25.11 1.25
CA GLU A 310 7.77 -26.17 0.36
C GLU A 310 6.38 -25.86 -0.23
N VAL A 311 5.70 -24.82 0.26
CA VAL A 311 4.40 -24.39 -0.25
C VAL A 311 4.52 -23.26 -1.29
N GLY A 312 3.46 -23.05 -2.07
CA GLY A 312 3.49 -22.11 -3.18
C GLY A 312 4.33 -22.64 -4.33
N ILE A 313 4.09 -23.90 -4.72
CA ILE A 313 4.80 -24.57 -5.82
C ILE A 313 4.69 -23.73 -7.09
N THR A 314 5.83 -23.39 -7.69
CA THR A 314 5.93 -22.58 -8.92
C THR A 314 6.38 -23.39 -10.12
N ARG A 315 7.01 -24.55 -9.91
CA ARG A 315 7.46 -25.44 -10.99
C ARG A 315 7.51 -26.89 -10.55
N VAL A 316 7.13 -27.80 -11.44
CA VAL A 316 7.26 -29.25 -11.28
C VAL A 316 8.15 -29.79 -12.41
N TYR A 317 9.13 -30.61 -12.08
CA TYR A 317 10.00 -31.30 -13.03
C TYR A 317 9.61 -32.77 -13.12
N ILE A 318 9.47 -33.29 -14.34
CA ILE A 318 8.97 -34.64 -14.64
C ILE A 318 9.90 -35.28 -15.69
N LEU A 319 10.75 -36.20 -15.25
CA LEU A 319 11.60 -37.01 -16.14
C LEU A 319 10.97 -38.37 -16.43
N GLN A 320 10.90 -38.78 -17.69
CA GLN A 320 10.19 -40.01 -18.07
C GLN A 320 11.02 -41.28 -17.80
N PRO A 321 10.56 -42.21 -16.94
CA PRO A 321 11.20 -43.51 -16.75
C PRO A 321 10.90 -44.45 -17.93
N ASN A 322 11.45 -45.67 -17.89
CA ASN A 322 11.02 -46.73 -18.80
C ASN A 322 9.56 -47.08 -18.55
N MET A 323 8.75 -47.10 -19.61
CA MET A 323 7.29 -47.25 -19.51
C MET A 323 6.75 -48.22 -20.57
N THR A 324 5.66 -48.90 -20.20
CA THR A 324 4.86 -49.72 -21.11
C THR A 324 3.67 -48.92 -21.66
N ASP A 325 2.96 -49.44 -22.66
CA ASP A 325 1.73 -48.80 -23.17
C ASP A 325 0.62 -48.72 -22.10
N ALA A 326 0.71 -49.53 -21.04
CA ALA A 326 -0.22 -49.52 -19.91
C ALA A 326 0.19 -48.59 -18.77
N SER A 327 1.36 -47.94 -18.87
CA SER A 327 1.90 -47.05 -17.84
C SER A 327 1.22 -45.67 -17.92
N GLU A 328 0.68 -45.21 -16.79
CA GLU A 328 -0.01 -43.93 -16.68
C GLU A 328 0.26 -43.26 -15.33
N GLY A 329 0.67 -42.00 -15.36
CA GLY A 329 0.90 -41.18 -14.17
C GLY A 329 0.20 -39.84 -14.29
N ARG A 330 -0.56 -39.47 -13.26
CA ARG A 330 -1.33 -38.21 -13.20
C ARG A 330 -0.96 -37.41 -11.97
N LEU A 331 -0.83 -36.10 -12.11
CA LEU A 331 -0.47 -35.19 -11.01
C LEU A 331 -1.61 -34.19 -10.76
N THR A 332 -1.76 -33.78 -9.50
CA THR A 332 -2.59 -32.65 -9.09
C THR A 332 -1.79 -31.78 -8.11
N ILE A 333 -1.79 -30.47 -8.34
CA ILE A 333 -1.27 -29.47 -7.41
C ILE A 333 -2.45 -28.61 -6.94
N GLY A 334 -2.79 -28.71 -5.65
CA GLY A 334 -3.85 -27.92 -5.04
C GLY A 334 -3.51 -26.42 -4.94
N PRO A 335 -4.50 -25.56 -4.65
CA PRO A 335 -4.25 -24.15 -4.40
C PRO A 335 -3.39 -23.94 -3.15
N LEU A 336 -2.75 -22.78 -3.06
CA LEU A 336 -2.14 -22.34 -1.80
C LEU A 336 -3.24 -21.83 -0.88
N LYS A 337 -3.38 -22.43 0.30
CA LYS A 337 -4.35 -22.01 1.31
C LYS A 337 -3.60 -21.47 2.51
N CYS A 338 -3.92 -20.26 2.93
CA CYS A 338 -3.27 -19.61 4.06
C CYS A 338 -4.30 -19.17 5.09
N ILE A 339 -3.96 -19.34 6.36
CA ILE A 339 -4.79 -18.97 7.49
C ILE A 339 -4.03 -17.93 8.31
N ASN A 340 -4.73 -16.86 8.68
CA ASN A 340 -4.25 -15.85 9.60
C ASN A 340 -4.83 -16.16 10.99
N SER A 341 -4.01 -16.05 12.04
CA SER A 341 -4.41 -16.33 13.43
C SER A 341 -4.33 -15.09 14.34
N TYR A 342 -4.18 -13.89 13.77
CA TYR A 342 -3.71 -12.74 14.55
C TYR A 342 -4.76 -12.14 15.48
N THR A 343 -6.05 -12.39 15.28
CA THR A 343 -7.07 -11.56 15.93
C THR A 343 -7.56 -12.07 17.29
N GLN A 344 -7.09 -13.25 17.74
CA GLN A 344 -7.34 -13.76 19.09
C GLN A 344 -6.08 -14.14 19.88
N LYS A 345 -4.91 -14.18 19.22
CA LYS A 345 -3.63 -14.47 19.87
C LYS A 345 -3.09 -13.16 20.49
N TYR A 346 -2.67 -13.20 21.75
CA TYR A 346 -2.13 -12.04 22.49
C TYR A 346 -3.13 -10.91 22.82
N VAL A 347 -4.40 -11.25 23.11
CA VAL A 347 -5.40 -10.26 23.55
C VAL A 347 -5.16 -9.83 25.00
N ILE A 348 -5.22 -8.52 25.25
CA ILE A 348 -5.16 -7.92 26.60
C ILE A 348 -6.58 -7.55 27.03
N THR A 349 -6.98 -7.96 28.24
CA THR A 349 -8.28 -7.60 28.81
C THR A 349 -8.13 -6.53 29.87
N PHE A 350 -8.68 -5.34 29.60
CA PHE A 350 -8.77 -4.24 30.56
C PHE A 350 -10.04 -4.42 31.40
N LYS A 351 -9.89 -4.64 32.71
CA LYS A 351 -11.01 -4.97 33.61
C LYS A 351 -11.65 -3.75 34.29
N THR A 352 -10.98 -2.61 34.29
CA THR A 352 -11.47 -1.36 34.91
C THR A 352 -11.28 -0.20 33.95
N LYS A 353 -12.04 0.89 34.15
CA LYS A 353 -11.97 2.09 33.30
C LYS A 353 -10.66 2.86 33.47
N GLU A 354 -9.98 2.65 34.59
CA GLU A 354 -8.70 3.27 34.94
C GLU A 354 -7.50 2.46 34.44
N SER A 355 -7.71 1.25 33.92
CA SER A 355 -6.64 0.39 33.43
C SER A 355 -6.06 0.94 32.13
N TYR A 356 -4.73 0.99 32.03
CA TYR A 356 -4.02 1.34 30.79
C TYR A 356 -2.71 0.56 30.68
N LEU A 357 -2.23 0.37 29.46
CA LEU A 357 -0.90 -0.16 29.18
C LEU A 357 0.00 0.95 28.67
N LYS A 358 1.14 1.18 29.32
CA LYS A 358 2.18 2.12 28.84
C LYS A 358 3.21 1.38 28.00
N VAL A 359 3.41 1.82 26.76
CA VAL A 359 4.39 1.27 25.80
C VAL A 359 5.23 2.40 25.20
N PRO A 360 6.36 2.08 24.52
CA PRO A 360 7.12 3.08 23.78
C PRO A 360 6.24 3.83 22.77
N GLY A 361 6.48 5.13 22.64
CA GLY A 361 5.75 6.00 21.72
C GLY A 361 5.88 5.54 20.26
N TRP A 362 4.78 5.65 19.51
CA TRP A 362 4.80 5.48 18.06
C TRP A 362 5.49 6.70 17.42
N LYS A 363 6.36 6.44 16.43
CA LYS A 363 7.21 7.48 15.82
C LYS A 363 7.04 7.60 14.31
N ARG A 364 6.86 6.49 13.60
CA ARG A 364 6.81 6.41 12.13
C ARG A 364 6.01 5.21 11.66
N GLY A 365 5.54 5.27 10.41
CA GLY A 365 4.81 4.20 9.74
C GLY A 365 3.37 4.08 10.22
N ASP A 366 2.59 3.17 9.64
CA ASP A 366 1.17 3.05 9.97
C ASP A 366 0.93 2.66 11.44
N LEU A 367 -0.13 3.21 12.04
CA LEU A 367 -0.61 2.83 13.37
C LEU A 367 -1.92 2.06 13.26
N ALA A 368 -2.00 0.97 14.01
CA ALA A 368 -2.85 -0.15 13.69
C ALA A 368 -3.24 -0.90 14.98
N LEU A 369 -4.52 -0.86 15.37
CA LEU A 369 -5.02 -1.64 16.51
C LEU A 369 -6.45 -2.16 16.32
N SER A 370 -6.78 -3.24 17.00
CA SER A 370 -8.15 -3.75 17.11
C SER A 370 -8.64 -3.62 18.55
N PHE A 371 -9.91 -3.24 18.72
CA PHE A 371 -10.55 -3.14 20.04
C PHE A 371 -11.96 -3.73 19.99
N ARG A 372 -12.47 -4.13 21.15
CA ARG A 372 -13.90 -4.41 21.34
C ARG A 372 -14.30 -3.89 22.71
N THR A 373 -15.50 -3.36 22.80
CA THR A 373 -16.01 -2.79 24.05
C THR A 373 -17.53 -2.75 24.03
N SER A 374 -18.14 -2.72 25.22
CA SER A 374 -19.55 -2.37 25.40
C SER A 374 -19.71 -0.98 26.03
N ALA A 375 -18.61 -0.30 26.35
CA ALA A 375 -18.63 1.04 26.92
C ALA A 375 -19.05 2.06 25.86
N PRO A 376 -19.91 3.03 26.19
CA PRO A 376 -20.30 4.09 25.26
C PRO A 376 -19.17 5.10 25.02
N GLU A 377 -18.22 5.22 25.95
CA GLU A 377 -17.10 6.15 25.85
C GLU A 377 -15.84 5.48 26.37
N ALA A 378 -14.74 5.62 25.62
CA ALA A 378 -13.44 5.06 25.99
C ALA A 378 -12.31 5.78 25.26
N ILE A 379 -11.19 6.00 25.96
CA ILE A 379 -9.91 6.32 25.31
C ILE A 379 -9.31 5.01 24.84
N ILE A 380 -9.22 4.84 23.52
CA ILE A 380 -8.68 3.62 22.93
C ILE A 380 -7.15 3.67 22.92
N LEU A 381 -6.61 4.85 22.59
CA LEU A 381 -5.18 5.08 22.49
C LEU A 381 -4.88 6.55 22.79
N TYR A 382 -3.78 6.80 23.51
CA TYR A 382 -3.32 8.14 23.83
C TYR A 382 -1.79 8.20 23.85
N GLN A 383 -1.19 9.03 23.02
CA GLN A 383 0.23 9.36 23.08
C GLN A 383 0.39 10.77 23.63
N SER A 384 1.03 10.88 24.79
CA SER A 384 1.18 12.18 25.45
C SER A 384 2.28 13.03 24.80
N ALA A 385 2.18 14.35 24.97
CA ALA A 385 3.31 15.23 24.72
C ALA A 385 4.41 15.00 25.76
N LEU A 386 5.69 15.17 25.38
CA LEU A 386 6.82 15.07 26.31
C LEU A 386 7.09 16.42 27.01
N TYR A 387 6.91 17.53 26.29
CA TYR A 387 7.10 18.90 26.79
C TYR A 387 5.94 19.80 26.34
N PRO A 388 5.76 20.98 26.97
CA PRO A 388 4.85 22.00 26.46
C PRO A 388 5.15 22.31 24.98
N HIS A 389 4.13 22.34 24.12
CA HIS A 389 4.21 22.51 22.66
C HIS A 389 4.72 21.32 21.84
N HIS A 390 5.04 20.17 22.46
CA HIS A 390 5.26 18.92 21.72
C HIS A 390 3.93 18.28 21.33
N GLY A 391 3.95 17.48 20.27
CA GLY A 391 2.74 16.87 19.74
C GLY A 391 2.18 15.76 20.63
N TYR A 392 0.85 15.67 20.68
CA TYR A 392 0.09 14.53 21.23
C TYR A 392 -0.86 13.94 20.18
N PHE A 393 -1.31 12.73 20.45
CA PHE A 393 -2.24 11.99 19.61
C PHE A 393 -3.23 11.18 20.46
N LYS A 394 -4.52 11.15 20.10
CA LYS A 394 -5.55 10.45 20.87
C LYS A 394 -6.65 9.91 19.99
N ILE A 395 -7.12 8.71 20.33
CA ILE A 395 -8.25 8.03 19.71
C ILE A 395 -9.32 7.80 20.77
N ILE A 396 -10.52 8.30 20.54
CA ILE A 396 -11.63 8.27 21.50
C ILE A 396 -12.86 7.69 20.84
N LEU A 397 -13.47 6.69 21.48
CA LEU A 397 -14.81 6.25 21.18
C LEU A 397 -15.82 7.18 21.84
N LEU A 398 -16.77 7.71 21.07
CA LEU A 398 -17.85 8.58 21.53
C LEU A 398 -19.21 8.04 21.09
N GLY A 399 -19.95 7.46 22.02
CA GLY A 399 -21.25 6.86 21.77
C GLY A 399 -21.17 5.60 20.91
N ASN A 400 -22.24 5.35 20.14
CA ASN A 400 -22.42 4.08 19.45
C ASN A 400 -21.73 4.02 18.07
N TYR A 401 -21.52 5.16 17.42
CA TYR A 401 -21.11 5.22 16.01
C TYR A 401 -19.97 6.20 15.72
N SER A 402 -19.44 6.91 16.72
CA SER A 402 -18.46 7.96 16.48
C SER A 402 -17.11 7.62 17.07
N MET A 403 -16.06 7.86 16.29
CA MET A 403 -14.67 7.90 16.76
C MET A 403 -14.15 9.32 16.57
N ASN A 404 -13.53 9.88 17.61
CA ASN A 404 -12.81 11.13 17.55
C ASN A 404 -11.30 10.87 17.52
N PHE A 405 -10.61 11.59 16.64
CA PHE A 405 -9.17 11.61 16.54
C PHE A 405 -8.71 13.03 16.90
N GLU A 406 -8.01 13.17 18.01
CA GLU A 406 -7.43 14.44 18.46
C GLU A 406 -5.92 14.36 18.28
N TYR A 407 -5.33 15.36 17.63
CA TYR A 407 -3.92 15.32 17.28
C TYR A 407 -3.36 16.71 17.09
N THR A 408 -2.05 16.78 16.93
CA THR A 408 -1.32 18.03 16.76
C THR A 408 -0.57 18.03 15.45
N VAL A 409 -0.65 19.15 14.74
CA VAL A 409 0.07 19.40 13.48
C VAL A 409 0.77 20.74 13.65
N ASN A 410 2.10 20.76 13.55
CA ASN A 410 2.92 21.95 13.83
C ASN A 410 2.61 22.64 15.17
N GLY A 411 2.27 21.85 16.20
CA GLY A 411 1.92 22.35 17.53
C GLY A 411 0.49 22.89 17.67
N ASN A 412 -0.30 22.95 16.59
CA ASN A 412 -1.71 23.32 16.63
C ASN A 412 -2.58 22.09 16.83
N GLU A 413 -3.57 22.18 17.71
CA GLU A 413 -4.54 21.11 17.95
C GLU A 413 -5.53 21.02 16.79
N ARG A 414 -5.79 19.79 16.35
CA ARG A 414 -6.80 19.43 15.36
C ARG A 414 -7.63 18.28 15.89
N GLU A 415 -8.89 18.26 15.49
CA GLU A 415 -9.79 17.14 15.72
C GLU A 415 -10.43 16.67 14.42
N THR A 416 -10.67 15.37 14.34
CA THR A 416 -11.36 14.74 13.21
C THR A 416 -12.32 13.71 13.74
N LYS A 417 -13.60 13.88 13.39
CA LYS A 417 -14.67 12.97 13.78
C LYS A 417 -15.06 12.06 12.62
N LEU A 418 -14.93 10.75 12.85
CA LEU A 418 -15.38 9.72 11.91
C LEU A 418 -16.69 9.09 12.40
N ILE A 419 -17.68 9.04 11.52
CA ILE A 419 -18.96 8.37 11.77
C ILE A 419 -18.96 7.00 11.08
N SER A 420 -19.01 5.95 11.88
CA SER A 420 -19.07 4.56 11.43
C SER A 420 -20.50 4.17 11.03
N ARG A 421 -20.61 3.40 9.94
CA ARG A 421 -21.88 2.80 9.49
C ARG A 421 -22.38 1.70 10.42
N ARG A 422 -21.48 1.08 11.18
CA ARG A 422 -21.80 0.03 12.15
C ARG A 422 -21.56 0.49 13.58
N LYS A 423 -22.24 -0.15 14.52
CA LYS A 423 -22.06 0.11 15.94
C LYS A 423 -20.65 -0.30 16.37
N LEU A 424 -20.01 0.52 17.21
CA LEU A 424 -18.61 0.36 17.63
C LEU A 424 -18.46 -0.20 19.05
N ASN A 425 -19.58 -0.26 19.79
CA ASN A 425 -19.64 -0.68 21.19
C ASN A 425 -20.66 -1.81 21.43
N ASP A 426 -20.83 -2.69 20.46
CA ASP A 426 -21.69 -3.89 20.53
C ASP A 426 -20.97 -5.13 21.09
N GLY A 427 -19.67 -5.02 21.37
CA GLY A 427 -18.83 -6.13 21.82
C GLY A 427 -18.10 -6.87 20.70
N ASP A 428 -18.36 -6.52 19.44
CA ASP A 428 -17.63 -7.07 18.29
C ASP A 428 -16.29 -6.38 18.09
N TRP A 429 -15.36 -7.08 17.43
CA TRP A 429 -14.04 -6.57 17.08
C TRP A 429 -14.12 -5.46 16.06
N GLN A 430 -13.58 -4.29 16.42
CA GLN A 430 -13.42 -3.10 15.60
C GLN A 430 -11.94 -2.91 15.24
N GLN A 431 -11.65 -2.51 14.00
CA GLN A 431 -10.29 -2.22 13.52
C GLN A 431 -10.10 -0.72 13.32
N VAL A 432 -9.04 -0.13 13.88
CA VAL A 432 -8.71 1.30 13.76
C VAL A 432 -7.31 1.49 13.21
N TRP A 433 -7.23 2.07 12.02
CA TRP A 433 -6.03 2.21 11.23
C TRP A 433 -5.76 3.69 10.92
N ILE A 434 -4.50 4.07 10.99
CA ILE A 434 -4.03 5.43 10.73
C ILE A 434 -2.85 5.31 9.79
N GLU A 435 -2.99 5.93 8.64
CA GLU A 435 -1.99 5.97 7.58
C GLU A 435 -1.73 7.44 7.26
N TYR A 436 -0.52 7.78 6.88
CA TYR A 436 -0.18 9.15 6.51
C TYR A 436 0.93 9.16 5.47
N ASP A 437 0.87 10.15 4.58
CA ASP A 437 1.97 10.53 3.70
C ASP A 437 2.34 12.00 3.98
N ASN A 438 3.15 12.60 3.11
CA ASN A 438 3.59 13.99 3.28
C ASN A 438 2.47 15.02 3.04
N HIS A 439 1.29 14.61 2.57
CA HIS A 439 0.23 15.52 2.15
C HIS A 439 -1.13 15.21 2.79
N HIS A 440 -1.33 13.98 3.30
CA HIS A 440 -2.60 13.57 3.85
C HIS A 440 -2.42 12.61 5.01
N MET A 441 -3.45 12.58 5.83
CA MET A 441 -3.68 11.55 6.81
C MET A 441 -4.99 10.86 6.51
N ARG A 442 -5.01 9.53 6.65
CA ARG A 442 -6.22 8.72 6.56
C ARG A 442 -6.49 8.03 7.88
N PHE A 443 -7.64 8.36 8.47
CA PHE A 443 -8.20 7.64 9.61
C PHE A 443 -9.24 6.65 9.12
N THR A 444 -9.07 5.37 9.47
CA THR A 444 -9.97 4.29 9.06
C THR A 444 -10.50 3.56 10.29
N VAL A 445 -11.81 3.38 10.36
CA VAL A 445 -12.48 2.52 11.33
C VAL A 445 -13.30 1.49 10.55
N ASN A 446 -12.86 0.23 10.58
CA ASN A 446 -13.41 -0.85 9.78
C ASN A 446 -13.40 -0.52 8.28
N LEU A 447 -14.56 -0.25 7.69
CA LEU A 447 -14.72 0.11 6.27
C LEU A 447 -14.91 1.62 6.04
N ASP A 448 -15.05 2.39 7.10
CA ASP A 448 -15.27 3.83 7.05
C ASP A 448 -13.92 4.53 7.17
N SER A 449 -13.68 5.51 6.30
CA SER A 449 -12.44 6.28 6.32
C SER A 449 -12.71 7.75 6.07
N ILE A 450 -11.90 8.60 6.69
CA ILE A 450 -11.85 10.04 6.41
C ILE A 450 -10.40 10.42 6.12
N MET A 451 -10.20 11.27 5.12
CA MET A 451 -8.90 11.85 4.80
C MET A 451 -8.85 13.31 5.23
N VAL A 452 -7.70 13.72 5.73
CA VAL A 452 -7.39 15.10 6.10
C VAL A 452 -6.16 15.53 5.35
N ASP A 453 -6.24 16.68 4.68
CA ASP A 453 -5.12 17.28 3.97
C ASP A 453 -4.19 18.00 4.95
N LEU A 454 -2.89 17.85 4.75
CA LEU A 454 -1.83 18.60 5.42
C LEU A 454 -1.37 19.72 4.49
N GLU A 455 -1.15 20.91 5.05
CA GLU A 455 -0.50 21.99 4.31
C GLU A 455 0.98 21.64 4.03
N TYR A 456 1.62 22.35 3.10
CA TYR A 456 2.96 21.99 2.62
C TYR A 456 4.06 22.06 3.70
N ASP A 457 3.91 22.93 4.69
CA ASP A 457 4.81 23.06 5.84
C ASP A 457 4.32 22.26 7.05
N GLU A 458 3.20 21.55 6.94
CA GLU A 458 2.63 20.74 8.00
C GLU A 458 3.22 19.34 8.03
N GLU A 459 3.86 19.01 9.16
CA GLU A 459 4.28 17.65 9.45
C GLU A 459 3.38 17.06 10.53
N PHE A 460 2.92 15.84 10.28
CA PHE A 460 2.21 15.07 11.28
C PHE A 460 3.21 14.44 12.26
N GLY A 461 3.21 14.94 13.50
CA GLY A 461 4.22 14.60 14.51
C GLY A 461 5.27 15.71 14.69
N VAL A 462 6.33 15.52 15.48
CA VAL A 462 6.85 14.29 16.10
C VAL A 462 6.15 13.97 17.43
N PHE A 463 5.62 12.75 17.57
CA PHE A 463 5.11 12.25 18.85
C PHE A 463 6.24 11.58 19.64
N GLU A 464 6.71 12.24 20.69
CA GLU A 464 7.88 11.77 21.46
C GLU A 464 7.53 11.15 22.80
N GLY A 465 6.35 11.47 23.35
CA GLY A 465 5.94 10.95 24.65
C GLY A 465 5.49 9.49 24.58
N PRO A 466 5.26 8.88 25.76
CA PRO A 466 4.81 7.51 25.86
C PRO A 466 3.41 7.30 25.27
N LEU A 467 3.19 6.08 24.77
CA LEU A 467 1.90 5.63 24.25
C LEU A 467 1.15 4.84 25.32
N TYR A 468 -0.11 5.17 25.51
CA TYR A 468 -1.05 4.52 26.41
C TYR A 468 -2.15 3.84 25.61
N ILE A 469 -2.45 2.58 25.93
CA ILE A 469 -3.46 1.77 25.25
C ILE A 469 -4.55 1.38 26.26
N GLY A 470 -5.82 1.50 25.84
CA GLY A 470 -7.00 1.13 26.63
C GLY A 470 -7.41 2.13 27.71
N GLY A 471 -6.69 3.24 27.83
CA GLY A 471 -6.93 4.29 28.81
C GLY A 471 -5.78 5.29 28.83
N ALA A 472 -5.82 6.22 29.78
CA ALA A 472 -4.76 7.21 30.02
C ALA A 472 -4.61 7.47 31.53
N PRO A 473 -3.41 7.84 32.02
CA PRO A 473 -3.23 8.27 33.40
C PRO A 473 -4.08 9.52 33.69
N ARG A 474 -4.57 9.63 34.93
CA ARG A 474 -5.19 10.88 35.39
C ARG A 474 -4.08 11.93 35.56
N TYR A 475 -4.28 13.10 34.98
CA TYR A 475 -3.43 14.28 35.16
C TYR A 475 -3.60 14.87 36.55
#